data_AF-A0A434L8X4-F1
#
_entry.id   AF-A0A434L8X4-F1
#
_cell.length_a   1.000
_cell.length_b   1.000
_cell.length_c   1.000
_cell.angle_alpha   90.00
_cell.angle_beta   90.00
_cell.angle_gamma   90.00
#
_symmetry.space_group_name_H-M   'P 1'
#
loop_
_entity.id
_entity.type
_entity.pdbx_description
1 polymer ?
#
loop_
_entity_poly.entity_id
_entity_poly.type
_entity_poly.pdbx_seq_one_letter_code
_entity_poly.pdbx_strand_id
1 'polypeptide(L)'
;MRVGWYINRLRSMEPAEVLHRLGEQRRRIASRRRDDGWERYASPQLHPVLRGLRDAALAATPEQRQAIAAAAQNTLGGQFSALGRTWPRRDRDRLFPPELWRLDPVTGRFWPGPEAHTFDIDFRHGGGRGDVKYVWEINRLQQLPPLGAHLLLAGDDQSRMAIEAAIDSWHSANPPFRGVCWASGIEVALRAISLIVTMDLVGDRLGAATRQQVGEILAASAYWLPRFPSRFSSANNHLVAELAGEYLIGLALGTESNAVRGALLAEARKQILADGAGAEQTPTYAAFTAELILLCAAAARQAGTPFPSPVEARLAAFANFVAWLSPAAGFGDNDEGRVLTLGDEPDYVRSVAAAIRGFLQMPGNAAAPHDFRALFFGRPSEPAPASHGLQTFTQGGLSVWR
;
A
#
# COMPACT_ATOMS: atom_id res chain seq x y z
N MET A 1 18.79 -21.70 23.38
CA MET A 1 17.47 -21.10 23.04
C MET A 1 17.20 -20.97 21.54
N ARG A 2 18.14 -20.57 20.66
CA ARG A 2 17.90 -20.48 19.19
C ARG A 2 17.72 -21.84 18.48
N VAL A 3 18.55 -22.85 18.78
CA VAL A 3 18.54 -24.14 18.04
C VAL A 3 17.23 -24.92 18.24
N GLY A 4 16.68 -24.95 19.46
CA GLY A 4 15.39 -25.59 19.73
C GLY A 4 14.24 -24.95 18.96
N TRP A 5 14.23 -23.62 18.83
CA TRP A 5 13.26 -22.91 17.99
C TRP A 5 13.38 -23.31 16.50
N TYR A 6 14.60 -23.38 15.96
CA TYR A 6 14.81 -23.81 14.57
C TYR A 6 14.38 -25.26 14.33
N ILE A 7 14.68 -26.18 15.26
CA ILE A 7 14.25 -27.58 15.16
C ILE A 7 12.72 -27.68 15.20
N ASN A 8 12.07 -26.98 16.13
CA ASN A 8 10.61 -26.99 16.23
C ASN A 8 9.96 -26.33 15.01
N ARG A 9 10.51 -25.23 14.51
CA ARG A 9 10.05 -24.57 13.29
C ARG A 9 10.19 -25.48 12.07
N LEU A 10 11.34 -26.16 11.91
CA LEU A 10 11.54 -27.12 10.82
C LEU A 10 10.56 -28.31 10.90
N ARG A 11 10.26 -28.81 12.11
CA ARG A 11 9.28 -29.87 12.32
C ARG A 11 7.84 -29.46 11.98
N SER A 12 7.52 -28.17 12.10
CA SER A 12 6.21 -27.62 11.75
C SER A 12 6.06 -27.21 10.28
N MET A 13 7.12 -27.33 9.47
CA MET A 13 7.09 -26.96 8.06
C MET A 13 6.81 -28.16 7.17
N GLU A 14 5.92 -27.97 6.19
CA GLU A 14 5.78 -28.91 5.09
C GLU A 14 7.10 -28.98 4.28
N PRO A 15 7.47 -30.15 3.69
CA PRO A 15 8.69 -30.29 2.90
C PRO A 15 8.81 -29.26 1.76
N ALA A 16 7.68 -28.87 1.16
CA ALA A 16 7.62 -27.83 0.14
C ALA A 16 8.03 -26.44 0.68
N GLU A 17 7.67 -26.12 1.93
CA GLU A 17 8.08 -24.87 2.59
C GLU A 17 9.59 -24.87 2.87
N VAL A 18 10.16 -26.01 3.28
CA VAL A 18 11.61 -26.15 3.50
C VAL A 18 12.39 -25.92 2.20
N LEU A 19 11.99 -26.58 1.10
CA LEU A 19 12.60 -26.39 -0.22
C LEU A 19 12.49 -24.94 -0.69
N HIS A 20 11.34 -24.32 -0.50
CA HIS A 20 11.15 -22.91 -0.82
C HIS A 20 12.11 -22.01 -0.05
N ARG A 21 12.23 -22.18 1.28
CA ARG A 21 13.13 -21.38 2.13
C ARG A 21 14.59 -21.58 1.72
N LEU A 22 15.01 -22.79 1.36
CA LEU A 22 16.36 -23.03 0.83
C LEU A 22 16.61 -22.30 -0.49
N GLY A 23 15.65 -22.35 -1.43
CA GLY A 23 15.72 -21.61 -2.68
C GLY A 23 15.76 -20.09 -2.48
N GLU A 24 14.96 -19.59 -1.53
CA GLU A 24 14.96 -18.19 -1.11
C GLU A 24 16.34 -17.79 -0.57
N GLN A 25 16.92 -18.56 0.36
CA GLN A 25 18.25 -18.27 0.91
C GLN A 25 19.33 -18.21 -0.18
N ARG A 26 19.29 -19.11 -1.18
CA ARG A 26 20.19 -19.04 -2.34
C ARG A 26 20.02 -17.75 -3.13
N ARG A 27 18.78 -17.32 -3.38
CA ARG A 27 18.50 -16.04 -4.06
C ARG A 27 19.00 -14.84 -3.25
N ARG A 28 18.87 -14.86 -1.92
CA ARG A 28 19.41 -13.82 -1.03
C ARG A 28 20.93 -13.75 -1.08
N ILE A 29 21.60 -14.90 -1.08
CA ILE A 29 23.08 -14.95 -1.22
C ILE A 29 23.51 -14.41 -2.58
N ALA A 30 22.79 -14.75 -3.66
CA ALA A 30 23.08 -14.25 -4.99
C ALA A 30 22.84 -12.73 -5.11
N SER A 31 21.79 -12.20 -4.47
CA SER A 31 21.48 -10.76 -4.53
C SER A 31 22.54 -9.89 -3.86
N ARG A 32 23.23 -10.40 -2.83
CA ARG A 32 24.34 -9.69 -2.16
C ARG A 32 25.49 -9.30 -3.08
N ARG A 33 25.64 -9.97 -4.22
CA ARG A 33 26.70 -9.69 -5.20
C ARG A 33 26.30 -8.65 -6.24
N ARG A 34 25.07 -8.14 -6.20
CA ARG A 34 24.61 -7.02 -7.03
C ARG A 34 24.64 -5.74 -6.23
N ASP A 35 25.61 -4.89 -6.55
CA ASP A 35 25.77 -3.56 -5.96
C ASP A 35 25.87 -2.49 -7.06
N ASP A 36 25.24 -2.76 -8.21
CA ASP A 36 25.37 -1.99 -9.45
C ASP A 36 24.69 -0.60 -9.41
N GLY A 37 24.25 -0.15 -8.23
CA GLY A 37 23.58 1.15 -8.04
C GLY A 37 22.26 1.30 -8.80
N TRP A 38 21.83 2.55 -8.97
CA TRP A 38 20.62 2.92 -9.70
C TRP A 38 20.81 2.81 -11.22
N GLU A 39 22.04 2.93 -11.70
CA GLU A 39 22.42 2.88 -13.12
C GLU A 39 22.02 1.57 -13.80
N ARG A 40 21.84 0.49 -13.01
CA ARG A 40 21.38 -0.82 -13.49
C ARG A 40 19.90 -0.84 -13.86
N TYR A 41 19.11 0.04 -13.25
CA TYR A 41 17.66 0.08 -13.33
C TYR A 41 17.25 1.25 -14.21
N ALA A 42 17.38 1.07 -15.53
CA ALA A 42 16.97 2.09 -16.49
C ALA A 42 15.55 2.59 -16.17
N SER A 43 15.35 3.91 -16.20
CA SER A 43 14.04 4.55 -16.06
C SER A 43 13.33 4.56 -17.41
N PRO A 44 12.42 3.60 -17.71
CA PRO A 44 11.59 3.75 -18.90
C PRO A 44 10.62 4.92 -18.74
N GLN A 45 10.05 5.37 -19.84
CA GLN A 45 8.90 6.26 -19.80
C GLN A 45 7.74 5.54 -19.12
N LEU A 46 7.14 6.18 -18.11
CA LEU A 46 6.00 5.63 -17.39
C LEU A 46 4.70 5.83 -18.17
N HIS A 47 3.88 4.79 -18.22
CA HIS A 47 2.54 4.81 -18.77
C HIS A 47 1.52 5.13 -17.67
N PRO A 48 0.51 5.99 -17.94
CA PRO A 48 -0.55 6.25 -16.98
C PRO A 48 -1.34 4.99 -16.63
N VAL A 49 -1.48 4.70 -15.33
CA VAL A 49 -2.12 3.47 -14.82
C VAL A 49 -3.59 3.72 -14.46
N LEU A 50 -3.86 4.83 -13.77
CA LEU A 50 -5.16 5.29 -13.28
C LEU A 50 -5.57 6.55 -14.06
N ARG A 51 -5.71 6.44 -15.38
CA ARG A 51 -6.03 7.54 -16.33
C ARG A 51 -7.15 8.49 -15.89
N GLY A 52 -8.22 7.96 -15.29
CA GLY A 52 -9.38 8.76 -14.83
C GLY A 52 -9.17 9.51 -13.51
N LEU A 53 -8.07 9.25 -12.81
CA LEU A 53 -7.78 9.86 -11.52
C LEU A 53 -7.69 11.39 -11.60
N ARG A 54 -6.96 11.90 -12.59
CA ARG A 54 -6.76 13.34 -12.72
C ARG A 54 -8.09 14.09 -12.88
N ASP A 55 -8.97 13.60 -13.74
CA ASP A 55 -10.29 14.18 -13.98
C ASP A 55 -11.18 14.07 -12.74
N ALA A 56 -11.13 12.92 -12.06
CA ALA A 56 -11.86 12.70 -10.82
C ALA A 56 -11.43 13.64 -9.69
N ALA A 57 -10.12 13.88 -9.54
CA ALA A 57 -9.61 14.86 -8.60
C ALA A 57 -10.06 16.28 -8.98
N LEU A 58 -10.01 16.66 -10.27
CA LEU A 58 -10.49 17.95 -10.76
C LEU A 58 -12.00 18.14 -10.55
N ALA A 59 -12.78 17.07 -10.45
CA ALA A 59 -14.21 17.09 -10.13
C ALA A 59 -14.51 17.09 -8.61
N ALA A 60 -13.50 17.16 -7.74
CA ALA A 60 -13.68 17.15 -6.29
C ALA A 60 -14.61 18.26 -5.79
N THR A 61 -15.49 17.93 -4.83
CA THR A 61 -16.37 18.89 -4.16
C THR A 61 -15.58 19.85 -3.28
N PRO A 62 -16.15 21.00 -2.87
CA PRO A 62 -15.47 21.95 -1.98
C PRO A 62 -14.93 21.31 -0.69
N GLU A 63 -15.69 20.41 -0.07
CA GLU A 63 -15.30 19.73 1.16
C GLU A 63 -14.13 18.77 0.93
N GLN A 64 -14.13 18.06 -0.21
CA GLN A 64 -13.00 17.19 -0.59
C GLN A 64 -11.74 18.01 -0.86
N ARG A 65 -11.86 19.14 -1.56
CA ARG A 65 -10.74 20.07 -1.79
C ARG A 65 -10.17 20.60 -0.48
N GLN A 66 -11.02 20.95 0.47
CA GLN A 66 -10.60 21.38 1.80
C GLN A 66 -9.86 20.27 2.55
N ALA A 67 -10.34 19.03 2.50
CA ALA A 67 -9.68 17.89 3.13
C ALA A 67 -8.30 17.61 2.49
N ILE A 68 -8.20 17.65 1.16
CA ILE A 68 -6.92 17.51 0.42
C ILE A 68 -5.95 18.61 0.83
N ALA A 69 -6.41 19.86 0.87
CA ALA A 69 -5.58 21.00 1.28
C ALA A 69 -5.10 20.84 2.73
N ALA A 70 -5.96 20.41 3.66
CA ALA A 70 -5.56 20.16 5.04
C ALA A 70 -4.49 19.08 5.15
N ALA A 71 -4.64 17.96 4.42
CA ALA A 71 -3.66 16.89 4.37
C ALA A 71 -2.30 17.36 3.82
N ALA A 72 -2.31 18.10 2.71
CA ALA A 72 -1.11 18.70 2.15
C ALA A 72 -0.44 19.66 3.14
N GLN A 73 -1.20 20.52 3.82
CA GLN A 73 -0.66 21.47 4.80
C GLN A 73 -0.09 20.78 6.04
N ASN A 74 -0.59 19.61 6.44
CA ASN A 74 0.04 18.82 7.50
C ASN A 74 1.46 18.39 7.08
N THR A 75 1.61 17.86 5.87
CA THR A 75 2.94 17.48 5.34
C THR A 75 3.86 18.69 5.15
N LEU A 76 3.37 19.77 4.54
CA LEU A 76 4.14 21.03 4.37
C LEU A 76 4.47 21.73 5.70
N GLY A 77 3.71 21.42 6.75
CA GLY A 77 3.97 21.84 8.13
C GLY A 77 4.95 20.93 8.87
N GLY A 78 5.51 19.92 8.21
CA GLY A 78 6.46 18.96 8.77
C GLY A 78 5.85 17.92 9.69
N GLN A 79 4.56 17.61 9.53
CA GLN A 79 3.82 16.68 10.38
C GLN A 79 3.58 15.35 9.65
N PHE A 80 3.77 14.25 10.37
CA PHE A 80 3.47 12.91 9.91
C PHE A 80 3.11 12.03 11.12
N SER A 81 2.03 11.25 10.98
CA SER A 81 1.56 10.33 12.02
C SER A 81 1.06 9.03 11.39
N ALA A 82 1.39 7.91 12.01
CA ALA A 82 0.98 6.57 11.63
C ALA A 82 1.13 5.64 12.84
N LEU A 83 0.34 4.55 12.90
CA LEU A 83 0.40 3.54 13.96
C LEU A 83 0.23 4.14 15.37
N GLY A 84 -0.67 5.12 15.51
CA GLY A 84 -0.88 5.88 16.74
C GLY A 84 0.33 6.69 17.24
N ARG A 85 1.36 6.88 16.40
CA ARG A 85 2.57 7.67 16.72
C ARG A 85 2.70 8.86 15.80
N THR A 86 3.29 9.93 16.33
CA THR A 86 3.59 11.15 15.58
C THR A 86 5.10 11.33 15.53
N TRP A 87 5.63 11.57 14.32
CA TRP A 87 7.04 11.85 14.12
C TRP A 87 7.39 13.23 14.67
N PRO A 88 8.64 13.44 15.14
CA PRO A 88 9.03 14.77 15.57
C PRO A 88 8.90 15.73 14.39
N ARG A 89 8.27 16.88 14.62
CA ARG A 89 7.95 17.87 13.59
C ARG A 89 9.20 18.29 12.83
N ARG A 90 9.11 18.35 11.51
CA ARG A 90 10.22 18.76 10.62
C ARG A 90 10.20 20.25 10.33
N ASP A 91 11.38 20.76 10.03
CA ASP A 91 11.56 22.11 9.50
C ASP A 91 10.91 22.18 8.10
N ARG A 92 10.22 23.28 7.82
CA ARG A 92 9.53 23.51 6.54
C ARG A 92 10.52 23.64 5.39
N ASP A 93 11.73 24.12 5.68
CA ASP A 93 12.80 24.25 4.68
C ASP A 93 13.57 22.94 4.48
N ARG A 94 13.35 21.94 5.35
CA ARG A 94 13.99 20.62 5.31
C ARG A 94 13.02 19.51 5.71
N LEU A 95 11.95 19.37 4.94
CA LEU A 95 10.86 18.41 5.21
C LEU A 95 11.34 16.95 5.18
N PHE A 96 12.23 16.59 4.24
CA PHE A 96 12.64 15.20 4.00
C PHE A 96 14.16 15.03 4.10
N PRO A 97 14.78 15.19 5.28
CA PRO A 97 16.21 14.92 5.43
C PRO A 97 16.51 13.42 5.30
N PRO A 98 17.67 12.98 4.79
CA PRO A 98 17.98 11.56 4.58
C PRO A 98 17.85 10.68 5.82
N GLU A 99 18.08 11.25 7.01
CA GLU A 99 17.96 10.54 8.29
C GLU A 99 16.52 10.16 8.63
N LEU A 100 15.53 10.87 8.07
CA LEU A 100 14.10 10.62 8.27
C LEU A 100 13.73 9.17 7.90
N TRP A 101 14.29 8.68 6.79
CA TRP A 101 13.95 7.38 6.21
C TRP A 101 14.39 6.20 7.07
N ARG A 102 15.10 6.45 8.17
CA ARG A 102 15.59 5.41 9.09
C ARG A 102 15.21 5.68 10.54
N LEU A 103 14.50 6.78 10.81
CA LEU A 103 14.18 7.23 12.15
C LEU A 103 13.02 6.42 12.73
N ASP A 104 13.28 5.77 13.86
CA ASP A 104 12.21 5.36 14.77
C ASP A 104 11.79 6.58 15.62
N PRO A 105 10.52 7.04 15.52
CA PRO A 105 10.08 8.28 16.17
C PRO A 105 9.90 8.13 17.69
N VAL A 106 9.84 6.90 18.22
CA VAL A 106 9.62 6.64 19.65
C VAL A 106 10.95 6.66 20.39
N THR A 107 11.98 6.04 19.82
CA THR A 107 13.31 5.91 20.44
C THR A 107 14.27 7.00 20.00
N GLY A 108 13.99 7.70 18.89
CA GLY A 108 14.90 8.65 18.26
C GLY A 108 16.12 8.01 17.60
N ARG A 109 16.17 6.67 17.51
CA ARG A 109 17.30 5.92 16.94
C ARG A 109 17.10 5.68 15.45
N PHE A 110 18.20 5.33 14.79
CA PHE A 110 18.22 5.04 13.36
C PHE A 110 18.40 3.54 13.09
N TRP A 111 17.60 3.04 12.15
CA TRP A 111 17.80 1.73 11.55
C TRP A 111 18.96 1.74 10.55
N PRO A 112 19.59 0.58 10.27
CA PRO A 112 20.69 0.50 9.30
C PRO A 112 20.25 0.99 7.92
N GLY A 113 21.12 1.78 7.29
CA GLY A 113 20.89 2.46 6.04
C GLY A 113 21.69 1.85 4.87
N PRO A 114 22.15 2.68 3.92
CA PRO A 114 22.78 2.22 2.69
C PRO A 114 24.06 1.42 2.91
N GLU A 115 24.69 1.51 4.09
CA GLU A 115 25.87 0.71 4.42
C GLU A 115 25.60 -0.79 4.45
N ALA A 116 24.37 -1.23 4.75
CA ALA A 116 24.01 -2.64 4.91
C ALA A 116 23.10 -3.14 3.78
N HIS A 117 23.36 -4.35 3.28
CA HIS A 117 22.42 -5.04 2.38
C HIS A 117 21.17 -5.43 3.18
N THR A 118 19.99 -5.30 2.57
CA THR A 118 18.70 -5.37 3.28
C THR A 118 18.48 -6.69 4.06
N PHE A 119 18.91 -7.83 3.51
CA PHE A 119 18.81 -9.13 4.20
C PHE A 119 19.79 -9.35 5.35
N ASP A 120 20.76 -8.47 5.55
CA ASP A 120 21.70 -8.53 6.67
C ASP A 120 21.18 -7.74 7.89
N ILE A 121 20.04 -7.05 7.72
CA ILE A 121 19.38 -6.28 8.77
C ILE A 121 18.39 -7.19 9.52
N ASP A 122 18.70 -7.52 10.79
CA ASP A 122 17.75 -8.20 11.68
C ASP A 122 16.69 -7.21 12.18
N PHE A 123 15.61 -7.07 11.40
CA PHE A 123 14.46 -6.24 11.76
C PHE A 123 13.43 -6.93 12.63
N ARG A 124 13.51 -8.26 12.78
CA ARG A 124 12.59 -9.03 13.63
C ARG A 124 12.95 -8.92 15.11
N HIS A 125 14.23 -8.74 15.40
CA HIS A 125 14.72 -8.52 16.75
C HIS A 125 15.47 -7.20 16.77
N GLY A 126 14.72 -6.09 16.75
CA GLY A 126 15.23 -4.73 16.52
C GLY A 126 16.37 -4.25 17.41
N GLY A 127 16.85 -5.05 18.36
CA GLY A 127 18.13 -4.82 19.06
C GLY A 127 18.13 -3.53 19.87
N GLY A 128 16.96 -3.10 20.35
CA GLY A 128 16.77 -1.82 21.04
C GLY A 128 16.72 -0.59 20.13
N ARG A 129 16.59 -0.75 18.80
CA ARG A 129 16.39 0.37 17.85
C ARG A 129 14.94 0.82 17.72
N GLY A 130 14.02 0.13 18.40
CA GLY A 130 12.58 0.36 18.33
C GLY A 130 11.87 -0.58 17.36
N ASP A 131 10.75 -0.13 16.80
CA ASP A 131 9.89 -0.91 15.91
C ASP A 131 10.12 -0.48 14.45
N VAL A 132 10.48 -1.44 13.61
CA VAL A 132 10.74 -1.21 12.19
C VAL A 132 9.49 -0.73 11.45
N LYS A 133 8.29 -1.08 11.94
CA LYS A 133 7.02 -0.70 11.31
C LYS A 133 6.93 0.82 11.15
N TYR A 134 7.32 1.59 12.16
CA TYR A 134 7.35 3.05 12.05
C TYR A 134 8.22 3.49 10.88
N VAL A 135 9.44 2.98 10.77
CA VAL A 135 10.33 3.32 9.66
C VAL A 135 9.70 2.96 8.31
N TRP A 136 9.04 1.80 8.22
CA TRP A 136 8.38 1.42 6.98
C TRP A 136 7.20 2.33 6.61
N GLU A 137 6.38 2.76 7.57
CA GLU A 137 5.23 3.64 7.30
C GLU A 137 5.60 4.91 6.52
N ILE A 138 6.60 5.66 6.98
CA ILE A 138 7.01 6.89 6.29
C ILE A 138 7.65 6.61 4.92
N ASN A 139 8.25 5.42 4.76
CA ASN A 139 8.87 4.95 3.53
C ASN A 139 7.86 4.36 2.52
N ARG A 140 6.57 4.26 2.86
CA ARG A 140 5.47 4.01 1.91
C ARG A 140 5.15 5.25 1.06
N LEU A 141 5.69 6.42 1.43
CA LEU A 141 5.50 7.69 0.73
C LEU A 141 4.02 8.09 0.54
N GLN A 142 3.15 7.71 1.47
CA GLN A 142 1.71 7.96 1.40
C GLN A 142 1.33 9.43 1.53
N GLN A 143 2.26 10.28 1.95
CA GLN A 143 2.11 11.73 1.94
C GLN A 143 2.19 12.35 0.52
N LEU A 144 2.69 11.62 -0.48
CA LEU A 144 2.85 12.16 -1.84
C LEU A 144 1.54 12.28 -2.63
N PRO A 145 0.62 11.28 -2.63
CA PRO A 145 -0.66 11.42 -3.32
C PRO A 145 -1.51 12.63 -2.86
N PRO A 146 -1.65 12.94 -1.56
CA PRO A 146 -2.33 14.15 -1.10
C PRO A 146 -1.66 15.45 -1.59
N LEU A 147 -0.32 15.54 -1.56
CA LEU A 147 0.42 16.68 -2.12
C LEU A 147 0.19 16.79 -3.63
N GLY A 148 0.16 15.67 -4.35
CA GLY A 148 -0.10 15.64 -5.79
C GLY A 148 -1.51 16.13 -6.12
N ALA A 149 -2.52 15.66 -5.38
CA ALA A 149 -3.89 16.15 -5.54
C ALA A 149 -4.01 17.65 -5.22
N HIS A 150 -3.35 18.12 -4.15
CA HIS A 150 -3.33 19.54 -3.81
C HIS A 150 -2.64 20.40 -4.90
N LEU A 151 -1.47 19.98 -5.39
CA LEU A 151 -0.79 20.63 -6.51
C LEU A 151 -1.68 20.69 -7.75
N LEU A 152 -2.35 19.58 -8.09
CA LEU A 152 -3.27 19.51 -9.23
C LEU A 152 -4.38 20.57 -9.13
N LEU A 153 -4.99 20.68 -7.94
CA LEU A 153 -6.18 21.51 -7.69
C LEU A 153 -5.88 22.98 -7.43
N ALA A 154 -4.80 23.28 -6.73
CA ALA A 154 -4.44 24.64 -6.28
C ALA A 154 -3.30 25.26 -7.08
N GLY A 155 -2.52 24.47 -7.83
CA GLY A 155 -1.32 24.96 -8.52
C GLY A 155 -0.19 25.36 -7.56
N ASP A 156 -0.20 24.85 -6.33
CA ASP A 156 0.74 25.22 -5.26
C ASP A 156 2.15 24.68 -5.49
N ASP A 157 3.09 25.60 -5.74
CA ASP A 157 4.50 25.28 -6.01
C ASP A 157 5.19 24.62 -4.80
N GLN A 158 4.76 24.91 -3.57
CA GLN A 158 5.31 24.27 -2.37
C GLN A 158 5.04 22.77 -2.36
N SER A 159 3.84 22.36 -2.81
CA SER A 159 3.49 20.95 -2.96
C SER A 159 4.37 20.26 -4.02
N ARG A 160 4.67 20.94 -5.15
CA ARG A 160 5.63 20.42 -6.15
C ARG A 160 7.01 20.22 -5.53
N MET A 161 7.56 21.26 -4.91
CA MET A 161 8.89 21.22 -4.29
C MET A 161 9.00 20.13 -3.21
N ALA A 162 7.96 19.94 -2.41
CA ALA A 162 7.93 18.90 -1.38
C ALA A 162 7.93 17.48 -1.99
N ILE A 163 7.18 17.24 -3.07
CA ILE A 163 7.19 15.95 -3.79
C ILE A 163 8.58 15.66 -4.35
N GLU A 164 9.17 16.63 -5.05
CA GLU A 164 10.50 16.49 -5.65
C GLU A 164 11.58 16.24 -4.59
N ALA A 165 11.56 17.01 -3.49
CA ALA A 165 12.49 16.84 -2.38
C ALA A 165 12.35 15.48 -1.67
N ALA A 166 11.12 14.97 -1.53
CA ALA A 166 10.88 13.65 -0.94
C ALA A 166 11.45 12.54 -1.80
N ILE A 167 11.18 12.58 -3.11
CA ILE A 167 11.63 11.55 -4.07
C ILE A 167 13.17 11.57 -4.17
N ASP A 168 13.77 12.75 -4.33
CA ASP A 168 15.22 12.90 -4.43
C ASP A 168 15.92 12.38 -3.16
N SER A 169 15.48 12.85 -1.98
CA SER A 169 16.02 12.41 -0.70
C SER A 169 15.86 10.90 -0.48
N TRP A 170 14.69 10.34 -0.80
CA TRP A 170 14.45 8.91 -0.65
C TRP A 170 15.37 8.10 -1.58
N HIS A 171 15.46 8.50 -2.84
CA HIS A 171 16.27 7.86 -3.88
C HIS A 171 17.76 7.83 -3.49
N SER A 172 18.30 8.96 -3.02
CA SER A 172 19.69 9.04 -2.56
C SER A 172 19.95 8.24 -1.28
N ALA A 173 19.00 8.20 -0.36
CA ALA A 173 19.17 7.51 0.94
C ALA A 173 18.97 5.99 0.86
N ASN A 174 18.27 5.48 -0.17
CA ASN A 174 17.86 4.08 -0.27
C ASN A 174 18.28 3.43 -1.60
N PRO A 175 19.60 3.30 -1.88
CA PRO A 175 20.07 2.64 -3.09
C PRO A 175 19.52 1.20 -3.19
N PRO A 176 19.40 0.63 -4.41
CA PRO A 176 18.68 -0.61 -4.62
C PRO A 176 19.14 -1.73 -3.68
N PHE A 177 18.18 -2.25 -2.90
CA PHE A 177 18.31 -3.39 -2.00
C PHE A 177 19.25 -3.18 -0.80
N ARG A 178 19.65 -1.95 -0.52
CA ARG A 178 20.40 -1.58 0.69
C ARG A 178 19.55 -0.77 1.66
N GLY A 179 19.79 -0.94 2.94
CA GLY A 179 18.96 -0.38 4.00
C GLY A 179 17.67 -1.16 4.25
N VAL A 180 16.98 -0.77 5.31
CA VAL A 180 15.81 -1.50 5.83
C VAL A 180 14.57 -1.40 4.93
N CYS A 181 14.54 -0.42 4.02
CA CYS A 181 13.38 -0.07 3.20
C CYS A 181 13.10 -1.03 2.03
N TRP A 182 13.99 -1.99 1.80
CA TRP A 182 13.83 -3.08 0.80
C TRP A 182 13.55 -4.44 1.44
N ALA A 183 13.54 -4.52 2.77
CA ALA A 183 13.56 -5.80 3.49
C ALA A 183 12.21 -6.53 3.47
N SER A 184 11.14 -5.82 3.14
CA SER A 184 9.75 -6.28 3.17
C SER A 184 9.08 -5.99 1.84
N GLY A 185 8.54 -7.02 1.17
CA GLY A 185 7.94 -6.93 -0.16
C GLY A 185 6.68 -6.06 -0.19
N ILE A 186 5.80 -6.21 0.80
CA ILE A 186 4.62 -5.34 0.98
C ILE A 186 5.00 -3.86 1.01
N GLU A 187 6.09 -3.48 1.69
CA GLU A 187 6.52 -2.08 1.79
C GLU A 187 7.05 -1.54 0.46
N VAL A 188 7.75 -2.38 -0.30
CA VAL A 188 8.21 -2.05 -1.66
C VAL A 188 7.00 -1.82 -2.58
N ALA A 189 6.00 -2.70 -2.50
CA ALA A 189 4.77 -2.59 -3.28
C ALA A 189 3.97 -1.32 -2.93
N LEU A 190 3.77 -1.04 -1.63
CA LEU A 190 3.02 0.13 -1.18
C LEU A 190 3.70 1.44 -1.58
N ARG A 191 5.03 1.53 -1.49
CA ARG A 191 5.79 2.68 -2.00
C ARG A 191 5.59 2.87 -3.50
N ALA A 192 5.67 1.79 -4.28
CA ALA A 192 5.45 1.85 -5.72
C ALA A 192 4.04 2.35 -6.06
N ILE A 193 3.01 1.93 -5.31
CA ILE A 193 1.64 2.40 -5.51
C ILE A 193 1.53 3.91 -5.23
N SER A 194 2.08 4.40 -4.12
CA SER A 194 2.07 5.85 -3.82
C SER A 194 2.75 6.68 -4.92
N LEU A 195 3.86 6.18 -5.46
CA LEU A 195 4.56 6.82 -6.57
C LEU A 195 3.75 6.83 -7.86
N ILE A 196 3.15 5.70 -8.24
CA ILE A 196 2.30 5.59 -9.44
C ILE A 196 1.12 6.57 -9.35
N VAL A 197 0.41 6.59 -8.21
CA VAL A 197 -0.72 7.50 -8.00
C VAL A 197 -0.27 8.96 -8.09
N THR A 198 0.89 9.30 -7.53
CA THR A 198 1.46 10.66 -7.62
C THR A 198 1.81 11.02 -9.07
N MET A 199 2.38 10.09 -9.85
CA MET A 199 2.70 10.33 -11.27
C MET A 199 1.44 10.51 -12.12
N ASP A 200 0.40 9.72 -11.87
CA ASP A 200 -0.87 9.83 -12.58
C ASP A 200 -1.61 11.16 -12.27
N LEU A 201 -1.44 11.70 -11.06
CA LEU A 201 -2.00 13.00 -10.67
C LEU A 201 -1.25 14.19 -11.29
N VAL A 202 0.09 14.20 -11.18
CA VAL A 202 0.91 15.40 -11.41
C VAL A 202 2.27 15.14 -12.07
N GLY A 203 2.55 13.96 -12.62
CA GLY A 203 3.87 13.65 -13.20
C GLY A 203 4.31 14.62 -14.31
N ASP A 204 3.36 15.19 -15.05
CA ASP A 204 3.58 16.23 -16.06
C ASP A 204 4.01 17.59 -15.48
N ARG A 205 3.77 17.82 -14.19
CA ARG A 205 4.14 19.04 -13.45
C ARG A 205 5.47 18.92 -12.69
N LEU A 206 6.10 17.75 -12.68
CA LEU A 206 7.37 17.51 -11.98
C LEU A 206 8.58 17.69 -12.91
N GLY A 207 9.76 17.85 -12.35
CA GLY A 207 11.03 17.87 -13.08
C GLY A 207 11.35 16.53 -13.76
N ALA A 208 12.16 16.59 -14.83
CA ALA A 208 12.59 15.39 -15.56
C ALA A 208 13.41 14.43 -14.69
N ALA A 209 14.30 14.97 -13.83
CA ALA A 209 15.09 14.18 -12.89
C ALA A 209 14.20 13.41 -11.90
N THR A 210 13.18 14.05 -11.34
CA THR A 210 12.22 13.39 -10.44
C THR A 210 11.47 12.27 -11.14
N ARG A 211 10.97 12.50 -12.36
CA ARG A 211 10.32 11.42 -13.15
C ARG A 211 11.27 10.25 -13.41
N GLN A 212 12.54 10.54 -13.70
CA GLN A 212 13.57 9.52 -13.90
C GLN A 212 13.79 8.69 -12.63
N GLN A 213 13.98 9.35 -11.47
CA GLN A 213 14.14 8.67 -10.18
C GLN A 213 12.93 7.78 -9.86
N VAL A 214 11.71 8.23 -10.15
CA VAL A 214 10.51 7.37 -9.98
C VAL A 214 10.58 6.14 -10.88
N GLY A 215 10.96 6.29 -12.15
CA GLY A 215 11.12 5.16 -13.07
C GLY A 215 12.19 4.16 -12.60
N GLU A 216 13.32 4.64 -12.10
CA GLU A 216 14.39 3.85 -11.49
C GLU A 216 13.88 3.05 -10.27
N ILE A 217 13.14 3.70 -9.36
CA ILE A 217 12.54 3.05 -8.18
C ILE A 217 11.55 1.96 -8.58
N LEU A 218 10.68 2.22 -9.56
CA LEU A 218 9.72 1.24 -10.05
C LEU A 218 10.40 0.07 -10.77
N ALA A 219 11.45 0.33 -11.57
CA ALA A 219 12.23 -0.72 -12.23
C ALA A 219 12.98 -1.62 -11.23
N ALA A 220 13.58 -1.04 -10.19
CA ALA A 220 14.19 -1.80 -9.10
C ALA A 220 13.15 -2.62 -8.32
N SER A 221 11.96 -2.08 -8.11
CA SER A 221 10.85 -2.77 -7.44
C SER A 221 10.32 -3.94 -8.27
N ALA A 222 10.14 -3.76 -9.58
CA ALA A 222 9.76 -4.81 -10.54
C ALA A 222 10.76 -5.97 -10.56
N TYR A 223 12.05 -5.67 -10.37
CA TYR A 223 13.08 -6.68 -10.23
C TYR A 223 12.97 -7.40 -8.88
N TRP A 224 12.70 -6.69 -7.78
CA TRP A 224 12.81 -7.22 -6.43
C TRP A 224 11.64 -8.13 -6.02
N LEU A 225 10.41 -7.66 -6.23
CA LEU A 225 9.18 -8.31 -5.75
C LEU A 225 9.08 -9.80 -6.16
N PRO A 226 9.15 -10.19 -7.45
CA PRO A 226 8.97 -11.58 -7.86
C PRO A 226 10.07 -12.53 -7.37
N ARG A 227 11.20 -12.00 -6.85
CA ARG A 227 12.32 -12.82 -6.34
C ARG A 227 12.11 -13.27 -4.91
N PHE A 228 11.33 -12.53 -4.13
CA PHE A 228 11.11 -12.78 -2.72
C PHE A 228 9.62 -12.71 -2.35
N PRO A 229 8.74 -13.46 -3.07
CA PRO A 229 7.32 -13.42 -2.79
C PRO A 229 7.03 -14.04 -1.42
N SER A 230 6.13 -13.42 -0.69
CA SER A 230 5.56 -13.94 0.54
C SER A 230 4.80 -15.23 0.25
N ARG A 231 5.21 -16.33 0.89
CA ARG A 231 4.63 -17.67 0.68
C ARG A 231 4.34 -18.36 2.01
N PHE A 232 3.49 -19.40 1.96
CA PHE A 232 3.13 -20.25 3.11
C PHE A 232 2.54 -19.43 4.26
N SER A 233 3.16 -19.45 5.44
CA SER A 233 2.70 -18.73 6.63
C SER A 233 2.70 -17.20 6.52
N SER A 234 3.21 -16.64 5.42
CA SER A 234 3.12 -15.21 5.10
C SER A 234 2.31 -14.95 3.81
N ALA A 235 1.68 -15.98 3.22
CA ALA A 235 0.86 -15.85 2.01
C ALA A 235 -0.58 -15.39 2.33
N ASN A 236 -0.70 -14.16 2.79
CA ASN A 236 -1.95 -13.53 3.23
C ASN A 236 -2.10 -12.15 2.56
N ASN A 237 -2.55 -11.11 3.28
CA ASN A 237 -2.54 -9.73 2.78
C ASN A 237 -1.17 -9.29 2.22
N HIS A 238 -0.04 -9.83 2.72
CA HIS A 238 1.29 -9.51 2.20
C HIS A 238 1.46 -9.92 0.74
N LEU A 239 1.06 -11.15 0.40
CA LEU A 239 1.16 -11.63 -0.98
C LEU A 239 0.21 -10.87 -1.91
N VAL A 240 -0.99 -10.49 -1.43
CA VAL A 240 -1.90 -9.64 -2.20
C VAL A 240 -1.27 -8.28 -2.48
N ALA A 241 -0.66 -7.63 -1.48
CA ALA A 241 0.01 -6.35 -1.65
C ALA A 241 1.18 -6.44 -2.63
N GLU A 242 2.03 -7.47 -2.51
CA GLU A 242 3.14 -7.72 -3.43
C GLU A 242 2.65 -7.90 -4.87
N LEU A 243 1.65 -8.76 -5.09
CA LEU A 243 1.07 -9.01 -6.42
C LEU A 243 0.36 -7.77 -6.99
N ALA A 244 -0.33 -6.98 -6.15
CA ALA A 244 -0.95 -5.74 -6.55
C ALA A 244 0.10 -4.71 -6.98
N GLY A 245 1.19 -4.58 -6.22
CA GLY A 245 2.35 -3.77 -6.59
C GLY A 245 2.97 -4.24 -7.90
N GLU A 246 3.27 -5.53 -8.05
CA GLU A 246 3.80 -6.10 -9.30
C GLU A 246 2.88 -5.83 -10.50
N TYR A 247 1.57 -5.97 -10.33
CA TYR A 247 0.60 -5.71 -11.39
C TYR A 247 0.57 -4.24 -11.81
N LEU A 248 0.50 -3.32 -10.85
CA LEU A 248 0.44 -1.87 -11.11
C LEU A 248 1.78 -1.33 -11.65
N ILE A 249 2.91 -1.84 -11.16
CA ILE A 249 4.23 -1.55 -11.74
C ILE A 249 4.30 -2.07 -13.19
N GLY A 250 3.81 -3.28 -13.44
CA GLY A 250 3.74 -3.85 -14.78
C GLY A 250 2.97 -2.97 -15.75
N LEU A 251 1.83 -2.41 -15.34
CA LEU A 251 1.07 -1.42 -16.10
C LEU A 251 1.89 -0.15 -16.36
N ALA A 252 2.51 0.41 -15.31
CA ALA A 252 3.29 1.63 -15.41
C ALA A 252 4.52 1.51 -16.32
N LEU A 253 5.16 0.33 -16.35
CA LEU A 253 6.35 0.07 -17.17
C LEU A 253 6.01 -0.55 -18.54
N GLY A 254 4.74 -0.87 -18.81
CA GLY A 254 4.33 -1.56 -20.04
C GLY A 254 4.81 -3.02 -20.12
N THR A 255 5.06 -3.65 -18.97
CA THR A 255 5.58 -5.03 -18.84
C THR A 255 4.60 -5.96 -18.11
N GLU A 256 3.30 -5.76 -18.34
CA GLU A 256 2.25 -6.53 -17.68
C GLU A 256 2.41 -8.05 -17.88
N SER A 257 2.07 -8.81 -16.84
CA SER A 257 2.20 -10.27 -16.83
C SER A 257 0.86 -10.94 -16.53
N ASN A 258 0.39 -11.77 -17.47
CA ASN A 258 -0.78 -12.62 -17.26
C ASN A 258 -0.62 -13.57 -16.05
N ALA A 259 0.61 -13.96 -15.73
CA ALA A 259 0.89 -14.80 -14.57
C ALA A 259 0.65 -14.03 -13.25
N VAL A 260 1.14 -12.79 -13.16
CA VAL A 260 0.91 -11.92 -11.98
C VAL A 260 -0.58 -11.62 -11.84
N ARG A 261 -1.24 -11.24 -12.94
CA ARG A 261 -2.69 -11.01 -12.97
C ARG A 261 -3.44 -12.25 -12.49
N GLY A 262 -3.14 -13.42 -13.04
CA GLY A 262 -3.79 -14.69 -12.65
C GLY A 262 -3.59 -15.03 -11.16
N ALA A 263 -2.38 -14.81 -10.64
CA ALA A 263 -2.08 -15.00 -9.22
C ALA A 263 -2.86 -14.04 -8.33
N LEU A 264 -2.92 -12.75 -8.69
CA LEU A 264 -3.68 -11.73 -7.95
C LEU A 264 -5.17 -12.08 -7.88
N LEU A 265 -5.77 -12.51 -9.00
CA LEU A 265 -7.18 -12.94 -9.03
C LEU A 265 -7.43 -14.22 -8.24
N ALA A 266 -6.44 -15.13 -8.17
CA ALA A 266 -6.52 -16.31 -7.33
C ALA A 266 -6.47 -15.94 -5.85
N GLU A 267 -5.56 -15.06 -5.44
CA GLU A 267 -5.45 -14.60 -4.05
C GLU A 267 -6.66 -13.76 -3.63
N ALA A 268 -7.21 -12.91 -4.50
CA ALA A 268 -8.45 -12.17 -4.21
C ALA A 268 -9.60 -13.09 -3.76
N ARG A 269 -9.75 -14.26 -4.40
CA ARG A 269 -10.80 -15.24 -4.05
C ARG A 269 -10.48 -16.07 -2.81
N LYS A 270 -9.21 -16.18 -2.44
CA LYS A 270 -8.77 -16.89 -1.24
C LYS A 270 -8.88 -16.00 -0.01
N GLN A 271 -8.44 -14.74 -0.11
CA GLN A 271 -8.31 -13.83 1.02
C GLN A 271 -9.63 -13.11 1.36
N ILE A 272 -10.52 -12.93 0.38
CA ILE A 272 -11.90 -12.48 0.62
C ILE A 272 -12.83 -13.67 0.38
N LEU A 273 -13.46 -14.16 1.43
CA LEU A 273 -14.34 -15.33 1.42
C LEU A 273 -15.66 -15.05 0.71
N ALA A 274 -16.43 -16.10 0.41
CA ALA A 274 -17.62 -15.96 -0.44
C ALA A 274 -18.74 -15.17 0.26
N ASP A 275 -18.73 -15.18 1.58
CA ASP A 275 -19.63 -14.42 2.44
C ASP A 275 -19.09 -13.01 2.79
N GLY A 276 -17.90 -12.65 2.28
CA GLY A 276 -17.30 -11.33 2.42
C GLY A 276 -16.33 -11.17 3.59
N ALA A 277 -16.28 -12.12 4.52
CA ALA A 277 -15.28 -12.09 5.59
C ALA A 277 -13.85 -12.26 5.03
N GLY A 278 -12.87 -11.70 5.73
CA GLY A 278 -11.46 -11.94 5.42
C GLY A 278 -10.99 -13.31 5.91
N ALA A 279 -10.16 -13.99 5.13
CA ALA A 279 -9.58 -15.29 5.51
C ALA A 279 -8.67 -15.19 6.75
N GLU A 280 -8.11 -14.01 7.02
CA GLU A 280 -7.28 -13.73 8.20
C GLU A 280 -8.10 -13.41 9.46
N GLN A 281 -9.43 -13.46 9.37
CA GLN A 281 -10.35 -13.24 10.49
C GLN A 281 -10.18 -11.89 11.21
N THR A 282 -9.74 -10.85 10.48
CA THR A 282 -9.73 -9.46 10.93
C THR A 282 -10.34 -8.56 9.85
N PRO A 283 -11.28 -7.64 10.20
CA PRO A 283 -11.87 -6.72 9.24
C PRO A 283 -10.86 -5.74 8.63
N THR A 284 -9.78 -5.40 9.35
CA THR A 284 -8.79 -4.41 8.90
C THR A 284 -7.87 -4.98 7.82
N TYR A 285 -7.37 -6.22 7.96
CA TYR A 285 -6.61 -6.86 6.87
C TYR A 285 -7.51 -7.22 5.68
N ALA A 286 -8.78 -7.56 5.94
CA ALA A 286 -9.76 -7.76 4.88
C ALA A 286 -10.01 -6.46 4.09
N ALA A 287 -10.14 -5.32 4.77
CA ALA A 287 -10.26 -4.01 4.13
C ALA A 287 -9.02 -3.67 3.30
N PHE A 288 -7.83 -3.84 3.86
CA PHE A 288 -6.58 -3.61 3.14
C PHE A 288 -6.43 -4.49 1.89
N THR A 289 -6.76 -5.78 2.01
CA THR A 289 -6.83 -6.69 0.87
C THR A 289 -7.84 -6.21 -0.17
N ALA A 290 -9.06 -5.86 0.25
CA ALA A 290 -10.12 -5.44 -0.65
C ALA A 290 -9.79 -4.12 -1.38
N GLU A 291 -9.15 -3.18 -0.70
CA GLU A 291 -8.70 -1.91 -1.28
C GLU A 291 -7.63 -2.11 -2.36
N LEU A 292 -6.63 -2.97 -2.12
CA LEU A 292 -5.63 -3.33 -3.12
C LEU A 292 -6.26 -3.96 -4.37
N ILE A 293 -7.18 -4.91 -4.16
CA ILE A 293 -7.91 -5.56 -5.27
C ILE A 293 -8.79 -4.55 -6.01
N LEU A 294 -9.45 -3.63 -5.30
CA LEU A 294 -10.27 -2.57 -5.87
C LEU A 294 -9.42 -1.64 -6.76
N LEU A 295 -8.26 -1.21 -6.28
CA LEU A 295 -7.34 -0.36 -7.03
C LEU A 295 -6.87 -1.05 -8.33
N CYS A 296 -6.48 -2.32 -8.24
CA CYS A 296 -6.09 -3.10 -9.42
C CYS A 296 -7.28 -3.33 -10.39
N ALA A 297 -8.49 -3.56 -9.87
CA ALA A 297 -9.68 -3.70 -10.70
C ALA A 297 -10.02 -2.40 -11.44
N ALA A 298 -9.84 -1.24 -10.81
CA ALA A 298 -10.02 0.06 -11.44
C ALA A 298 -8.99 0.31 -12.54
N ALA A 299 -7.71 0.03 -12.28
CA ALA A 299 -6.66 0.11 -13.29
C ALA A 299 -6.95 -0.84 -14.47
N ALA A 300 -7.37 -2.08 -14.19
CA ALA A 300 -7.71 -3.07 -15.20
C ALA A 300 -8.91 -2.67 -16.08
N ARG A 301 -9.95 -2.04 -15.49
CA ARG A 301 -11.07 -1.48 -16.26
C ARG A 301 -10.59 -0.37 -17.21
N GLN A 302 -9.74 0.53 -16.74
CA GLN A 302 -9.22 1.64 -17.55
C GLN A 302 -8.23 1.20 -18.62
N ALA A 303 -7.53 0.08 -18.41
CA ALA A 303 -6.69 -0.58 -19.40
C ALA A 303 -7.51 -1.39 -20.45
N GLY A 304 -8.83 -1.51 -20.28
CA GLY A 304 -9.69 -2.28 -21.19
C GLY A 304 -9.69 -3.80 -20.95
N THR A 305 -9.09 -4.26 -19.85
CA THR A 305 -9.00 -5.69 -19.48
C THR A 305 -9.60 -5.95 -18.10
N PRO A 306 -10.90 -5.66 -17.89
CA PRO A 306 -11.53 -5.70 -16.58
C PRO A 306 -11.35 -7.05 -15.88
N PHE A 307 -11.26 -7.00 -14.55
CA PHE A 307 -11.26 -8.21 -13.74
C PHE A 307 -12.58 -8.97 -13.91
N PRO A 308 -12.57 -10.31 -13.84
CA PRO A 308 -13.76 -11.10 -14.07
C PRO A 308 -14.76 -10.93 -12.91
N SER A 309 -16.06 -11.07 -13.20
CA SER A 309 -17.16 -10.88 -12.23
C SER A 309 -17.00 -11.62 -10.90
N PRO A 310 -16.40 -12.82 -10.81
CA PRO A 310 -16.16 -13.46 -9.52
C PRO A 310 -15.30 -12.65 -8.54
N VAL A 311 -14.42 -11.78 -9.01
CA VAL A 311 -13.62 -10.89 -8.13
C VAL A 311 -14.46 -9.70 -7.67
N GLU A 312 -15.23 -9.09 -8.56
CA GLU A 312 -16.18 -8.02 -8.19
C GLU A 312 -17.22 -8.53 -7.18
N ALA A 313 -17.68 -9.78 -7.32
CA ALA A 313 -18.56 -10.43 -6.36
C ALA A 313 -17.93 -10.57 -4.96
N ARG A 314 -16.60 -10.80 -4.85
CA ARG A 314 -15.90 -10.80 -3.56
C ARG A 314 -15.84 -9.42 -2.94
N LEU A 315 -15.55 -8.39 -3.72
CA LEU A 315 -15.59 -7.01 -3.25
C LEU A 315 -16.99 -6.64 -2.74
N ALA A 316 -18.04 -6.95 -3.52
CA ALA A 316 -19.43 -6.72 -3.12
C ALA A 316 -19.78 -7.48 -1.83
N ALA A 317 -19.37 -8.74 -1.70
CA ALA A 317 -19.57 -9.53 -0.50
C ALA A 317 -18.88 -8.89 0.72
N PHE A 318 -17.63 -8.44 0.59
CA PHE A 318 -16.93 -7.71 1.66
C PHE A 318 -17.68 -6.44 2.07
N ALA A 319 -18.14 -5.63 1.10
CA ALA A 319 -18.91 -4.43 1.40
C ALA A 319 -20.25 -4.74 2.11
N ASN A 320 -20.86 -5.90 1.84
CA ASN A 320 -22.04 -6.38 2.55
C ASN A 320 -21.70 -6.86 3.97
N PHE A 321 -20.60 -7.60 4.14
CA PHE A 321 -20.09 -8.01 5.44
C PHE A 321 -19.86 -6.81 6.38
N VAL A 322 -19.19 -5.75 5.89
CA VAL A 322 -18.93 -4.53 6.66
C VAL A 322 -20.21 -3.78 7.04
N ALA A 323 -21.28 -3.87 6.24
CA ALA A 323 -22.57 -3.27 6.58
C ALA A 323 -23.19 -3.89 7.84
N TRP A 324 -22.90 -5.16 8.13
CA TRP A 324 -23.35 -5.86 9.34
C TRP A 324 -22.48 -5.57 10.56
N LEU A 325 -21.18 -5.30 10.41
CA LEU A 325 -20.31 -4.98 11.54
C LEU A 325 -20.71 -3.66 12.20
N SER A 326 -20.69 -3.53 13.53
CA SER A 326 -20.84 -2.22 14.24
C SER A 326 -19.61 -1.32 14.00
N PRO A 327 -19.71 0.03 14.00
CA PRO A 327 -18.53 0.89 13.87
C PRO A 327 -17.49 0.65 14.97
N ALA A 328 -17.93 0.19 16.15
CA ALA A 328 -17.05 -0.18 17.25
C ALA A 328 -16.54 -1.64 17.18
N ALA A 329 -16.94 -2.42 16.17
CA ALA A 329 -16.55 -3.82 16.04
C ALA A 329 -15.13 -3.93 15.46
N GLY A 330 -14.12 -3.77 16.31
CA GLY A 330 -12.74 -4.16 16.03
C GLY A 330 -12.45 -5.53 16.65
N PHE A 331 -11.99 -6.49 15.85
CA PHE A 331 -11.51 -7.78 16.33
C PHE A 331 -10.35 -8.28 15.47
N GLY A 332 -9.51 -9.13 16.07
CA GLY A 332 -8.24 -9.56 15.48
C GLY A 332 -7.17 -8.46 15.50
N ASP A 333 -6.08 -8.72 14.79
CA ASP A 333 -4.94 -7.80 14.74
C ASP A 333 -5.21 -6.63 13.79
N ASN A 334 -4.59 -5.49 14.09
CA ASN A 334 -4.64 -4.28 13.29
C ASN A 334 -3.26 -3.61 13.25
N ASP A 335 -2.66 -3.58 12.07
CA ASP A 335 -1.37 -2.95 11.78
C ASP A 335 -1.51 -1.77 10.78
N GLU A 336 -2.69 -1.14 10.72
CA GLU A 336 -3.01 0.06 9.90
C GLU A 336 -2.57 0.02 8.42
N GLY A 337 -2.87 -1.05 7.67
CA GLY A 337 -2.60 -1.06 6.22
C GLY A 337 -3.54 -0.10 5.46
N ARG A 338 -3.02 0.78 4.60
CA ARG A 338 -3.83 1.76 3.82
C ARG A 338 -3.30 1.89 2.38
N VAL A 339 -4.15 2.15 1.38
CA VAL A 339 -3.77 2.49 -0.01
C VAL A 339 -4.78 3.43 -0.69
N LEU A 340 -4.41 4.71 -0.75
CA LEU A 340 -5.22 5.91 -1.04
C LEU A 340 -5.84 6.49 0.22
N THR A 341 -5.10 7.38 0.88
CA THR A 341 -5.55 8.08 2.09
C THR A 341 -5.06 9.53 2.10
N LEU A 342 -5.77 10.39 2.83
CA LEU A 342 -5.36 11.76 3.18
C LEU A 342 -4.64 11.84 4.54
N GLY A 343 -4.50 10.72 5.25
CA GLY A 343 -3.94 10.69 6.60
C GLY A 343 -4.71 9.76 7.50
N ASP A 344 -4.93 10.17 8.75
CA ASP A 344 -5.64 9.36 9.73
C ASP A 344 -7.12 9.18 9.40
N GLU A 345 -7.62 7.95 9.54
CA GLU A 345 -8.95 7.56 9.09
C GLU A 345 -9.61 6.63 10.12
N PRO A 346 -10.44 7.19 11.02
CA PRO A 346 -11.02 6.44 12.14
C PRO A 346 -11.91 5.26 11.74
N ASP A 347 -12.56 5.31 10.57
CA ASP A 347 -13.47 4.26 10.07
C ASP A 347 -13.02 3.71 8.70
N TYR A 348 -11.73 3.37 8.63
CA TYR A 348 -11.08 2.86 7.41
C TYR A 348 -11.82 1.68 6.76
N VAL A 349 -12.28 0.70 7.55
CA VAL A 349 -12.99 -0.49 7.04
C VAL A 349 -14.27 -0.09 6.29
N ARG A 350 -15.04 0.87 6.82
CA ARG A 350 -16.24 1.37 6.11
C ARG A 350 -15.91 2.25 4.93
N SER A 351 -14.85 3.04 4.99
CA SER A 351 -14.39 3.81 3.83
C SER A 351 -14.12 2.89 2.65
N VAL A 352 -13.36 1.80 2.86
CA VAL A 352 -13.10 0.82 1.79
C VAL A 352 -14.39 0.20 1.28
N ALA A 353 -15.32 -0.18 2.16
CA ALA A 353 -16.62 -0.69 1.75
C ALA A 353 -17.45 0.33 0.93
N ALA A 354 -17.41 1.61 1.29
CA ALA A 354 -18.07 2.68 0.55
C ALA A 354 -17.43 2.90 -0.83
N ALA A 355 -16.10 2.86 -0.91
CA ALA A 355 -15.36 2.93 -2.17
C ALA A 355 -15.72 1.78 -3.11
N ILE A 356 -15.82 0.54 -2.59
CA ILE A 356 -16.28 -0.62 -3.37
C ILE A 356 -17.70 -0.39 -3.90
N ARG A 357 -18.62 0.09 -3.05
CA ARG A 357 -20.01 0.34 -3.45
C ARG A 357 -20.10 1.41 -4.53
N GLY A 358 -19.30 2.48 -4.43
CA GLY A 358 -19.16 3.47 -5.51
C GLY A 358 -18.65 2.85 -6.81
N PHE A 359 -17.58 2.05 -6.74
CA PHE A 359 -16.97 1.44 -7.92
C PHE A 359 -17.90 0.45 -8.64
N LEU A 360 -18.70 -0.28 -7.88
CA LEU A 360 -19.67 -1.26 -8.38
C LEU A 360 -21.06 -0.65 -8.62
N GLN A 361 -21.26 0.65 -8.38
CA GLN A 361 -22.54 1.35 -8.51
C GLN A 361 -23.67 0.69 -7.70
N MET A 362 -23.33 0.26 -6.48
CA MET A 362 -24.25 -0.36 -5.53
C MET A 362 -24.76 0.66 -4.50
N PRO A 363 -25.96 0.45 -3.92
CA PRO A 363 -26.42 1.23 -2.79
C PRO A 363 -25.45 1.16 -1.61
N GLY A 364 -25.27 2.25 -0.86
CA GLY A 364 -24.28 2.41 0.19
C GLY A 364 -24.37 3.75 0.91
N ASN A 365 -23.73 3.85 2.06
CA ASN A 365 -23.59 5.13 2.74
C ASN A 365 -22.58 6.01 1.99
N ALA A 366 -22.88 7.29 1.86
CA ALA A 366 -21.95 8.25 1.28
C ALA A 366 -20.64 8.25 2.07
N ALA A 367 -19.51 8.24 1.34
CA ALA A 367 -18.20 8.39 1.93
C ALA A 367 -18.06 9.79 2.55
N ALA A 368 -17.28 9.88 3.63
CA ALA A 368 -17.00 11.18 4.24
C ALA A 368 -16.13 12.04 3.30
N PRO A 369 -16.19 13.38 3.38
CA PRO A 369 -15.39 14.24 2.50
C PRO A 369 -13.87 14.06 2.60
N HIS A 370 -13.37 13.55 3.74
CA HIS A 370 -11.97 13.24 3.95
C HIS A 370 -11.55 11.86 3.41
N ASP A 371 -12.50 11.08 2.87
CA ASP A 371 -12.21 9.82 2.23
C ASP A 371 -11.61 10.08 0.83
N PHE A 372 -10.30 9.86 0.71
CA PHE A 372 -9.59 10.07 -0.54
C PHE A 372 -10.11 9.16 -1.66
N ARG A 373 -10.55 7.94 -1.31
CA ARG A 373 -11.01 6.91 -2.24
C ARG A 373 -12.28 7.33 -2.97
N ALA A 374 -13.11 8.15 -2.33
CA ALA A 374 -14.35 8.67 -2.91
C ALA A 374 -14.10 9.52 -4.17
N LEU A 375 -12.90 10.06 -4.34
CA LEU A 375 -12.51 10.70 -5.59
C LEU A 375 -12.37 9.65 -6.70
N PHE A 376 -11.68 8.55 -6.42
CA PHE A 376 -11.24 7.57 -7.41
C PHE A 376 -12.32 6.60 -7.82
N PHE A 377 -13.12 6.16 -6.84
CA PHE A 377 -14.06 5.05 -7.02
C PHE A 377 -15.51 5.52 -7.09
N GLY A 378 -15.75 6.83 -7.08
CA GLY A 378 -17.08 7.42 -7.10
C GLY A 378 -17.82 7.26 -5.77
N ARG A 379 -19.14 7.45 -5.82
CA ARG A 379 -20.02 7.41 -4.66
C ARG A 379 -21.14 6.39 -4.88
N PRO A 380 -21.66 5.76 -3.82
CA PRO A 380 -22.87 4.94 -3.93
C PRO A 380 -24.01 5.75 -4.54
N SER A 381 -24.82 5.10 -5.37
CA SER A 381 -25.92 5.74 -6.09
C SER A 381 -27.09 6.11 -5.18
N GLU A 382 -27.34 5.30 -4.15
CA GLU A 382 -28.43 5.47 -3.19
C GLU A 382 -28.02 4.94 -1.81
N PRO A 383 -28.68 5.34 -0.70
CA PRO A 383 -28.44 4.77 0.62
C PRO A 383 -28.71 3.26 0.67
N ALA A 384 -27.87 2.50 1.36
CA ALA A 384 -28.15 1.08 1.61
C ALA A 384 -29.23 0.92 2.70
N PRO A 385 -30.10 -0.11 2.60
CA PRO A 385 -31.01 -0.44 3.68
C PRO A 385 -30.26 -0.81 4.95
N ALA A 386 -30.83 -0.46 6.10
CA ALA A 386 -30.26 -0.82 7.39
C ALA A 386 -30.30 -2.35 7.59
N SER A 387 -29.18 -2.90 8.08
CA SER A 387 -29.10 -4.32 8.47
C SER A 387 -29.75 -4.52 9.84
N HIS A 388 -30.67 -5.48 9.95
CA HIS A 388 -31.42 -5.81 11.16
C HIS A 388 -31.50 -7.32 11.35
N GLY A 389 -31.51 -7.79 12.61
CA GLY A 389 -31.67 -9.20 12.96
C GLY A 389 -30.35 -9.97 13.02
N LEU A 390 -30.38 -11.28 12.76
CA LEU A 390 -29.19 -12.15 12.78
C LEU A 390 -28.67 -12.41 11.37
N GLN A 391 -27.37 -12.19 11.17
CA GLN A 391 -26.65 -12.65 9.99
C GLN A 391 -25.51 -13.56 10.39
N THR A 392 -25.37 -14.69 9.70
CA THR A 392 -24.27 -15.63 9.88
C THR A 392 -23.39 -15.69 8.64
N PHE A 393 -22.11 -15.39 8.84
CA PHE A 393 -21.02 -15.51 7.88
C PHE A 393 -20.32 -16.85 8.12
N THR A 394 -20.88 -17.93 7.57
CA THR A 394 -20.46 -19.31 7.86
C THR A 394 -19.01 -19.60 7.46
N GLN A 395 -18.50 -19.00 6.38
CA GLN A 395 -17.09 -19.19 5.98
C GLN A 395 -16.16 -18.35 6.85
N GLY A 396 -16.57 -17.13 7.20
CA GLY A 396 -15.84 -16.29 8.15
C GLY A 396 -15.86 -16.80 9.59
N GLY A 397 -16.84 -17.64 9.94
CA GLY A 397 -17.05 -18.16 11.29
C GLY A 397 -17.62 -17.13 12.26
N LEU A 398 -18.42 -16.17 11.78
CA LEU A 398 -18.95 -15.07 12.59
C LEU A 398 -20.48 -14.95 12.44
N SER A 399 -21.17 -14.73 13.56
CA SER A 399 -22.58 -14.30 13.56
C SER A 399 -22.70 -12.91 14.17
N VAL A 400 -23.49 -12.04 13.55
CA VAL A 400 -23.72 -10.66 14.00
C VAL A 400 -25.21 -10.45 14.20
N TRP A 401 -25.58 -9.89 15.36
CA TRP A 401 -26.94 -9.45 15.67
C TRP A 401 -27.01 -7.93 15.67
N ARG A 402 -27.98 -7.35 14.96
CA ARG A 402 -28.22 -5.89 14.87
C ARG A 402 -29.63 -5.50 15.26
#